data_AF-A0A5U9KZN3-F1
#
_entry.id   AF-A0A5U9KZN3-F1
#
_cell.length_a   1.000
_cell.length_b   1.000
_cell.length_c   1.000
_cell.angle_alpha   90.00
_cell.angle_beta   90.00
_cell.angle_gamma   90.00
#
_symmetry.space_group_name_H-M   'P 1'
#
loop_
_entity.id
_entity.type
_entity.pdbx_description
1 polymer ?
#
loop_
_entity_poly.entity_id
_entity_poly.type
_entity_poly.pdbx_seq_one_letter_code
_entity_poly.pdbx_strand_id
1 'polypeptide(L)'
;MCRFSQTDSSVWYLRVGEYRQYCRILRCLNDMFSGCVDDNERRAWQTAVSEALQKAQRTRCRRAKPEDKQRFEEACGRLRRIIQQ
;
A
#
# COMPACT_ATOMS: atom_id res chain seq x y z
N MET A 1 -5.08 -24.25 -19.36
CA MET A 1 -3.99 -23.71 -18.53
C MET A 1 -3.40 -22.48 -19.23
N CYS A 2 -3.89 -21.29 -18.91
CA CYS A 2 -3.38 -20.05 -19.50
C CYS A 2 -2.39 -19.42 -18.52
N ARG A 3 -1.14 -19.26 -18.97
CA ARG A 3 -0.06 -18.60 -18.25
C ARG A 3 -0.46 -17.16 -17.93
N PHE A 4 -0.45 -16.79 -16.65
CA PHE A 4 -0.48 -15.40 -16.21
C PHE A 4 0.88 -14.75 -16.49
N SER A 5 1.10 -14.34 -17.73
CA SER A 5 2.12 -13.35 -18.06
C SER A 5 1.49 -11.96 -17.96
N GLN A 6 1.36 -11.42 -16.75
CA GLN A 6 1.04 -10.00 -16.52
C GLN A 6 2.27 -9.29 -15.96
N THR A 7 3.27 -9.11 -16.80
CA THR A 7 4.21 -7.97 -16.66
C THR A 7 3.50 -6.71 -17.15
N ASP A 8 2.58 -6.16 -16.34
CA ASP A 8 2.20 -4.76 -16.48
C ASP A 8 3.07 -3.93 -15.52
N SER A 9 4.30 -3.72 -15.98
CA SER A 9 5.41 -3.05 -15.30
C SER A 9 5.36 -1.53 -15.46
N SER A 10 4.17 -0.94 -15.59
CA SER A 10 4.01 0.51 -15.64
C SER A 10 4.24 1.12 -14.25
N VAL A 11 5.18 2.07 -14.14
CA VAL A 11 5.41 2.88 -12.94
C VAL A 11 4.44 4.06 -12.94
N TRP A 12 3.73 4.25 -11.83
CA TRP A 12 2.69 5.26 -11.69
C TRP A 12 3.29 6.49 -11.03
N TYR A 13 3.33 7.60 -11.79
CA TYR A 13 3.84 8.87 -11.30
C TYR A 13 2.71 9.74 -10.76
N LEU A 14 2.73 9.98 -9.46
CA LEU A 14 1.74 10.83 -8.79
C LEU A 14 2.27 12.26 -8.63
N ARG A 15 1.35 13.23 -8.70
CA ARG A 15 1.59 14.60 -8.22
C ARG A 15 1.79 14.58 -6.71
N VAL A 16 2.45 15.60 -6.16
CA VAL A 16 2.77 15.65 -4.72
C VAL A 16 1.52 15.56 -3.84
N GLY A 17 0.44 16.24 -4.22
CA GLY A 17 -0.84 16.17 -3.48
C GLY A 17 -1.43 14.76 -3.47
N GLU A 18 -1.46 14.10 -4.63
CA GLU A 18 -1.95 12.72 -4.78
C GLU A 18 -1.07 11.73 -4.02
N TYR A 19 0.25 11.91 -4.05
CA TYR A 19 1.19 11.08 -3.33
C TYR A 19 0.99 11.19 -1.81
N ARG A 20 0.81 12.41 -1.28
CA ARG A 20 0.49 12.62 0.14
C ARG A 20 -0.85 12.04 0.53
N GLN A 21 -1.85 12.19 -0.32
CA GLN A 21 -3.16 11.58 -0.10
C GLN A 21 -3.05 10.05 -0.09
N TYR A 22 -2.25 9.49 -1.00
CA TYR A 22 -1.98 8.05 -1.03
C TYR A 22 -1.29 7.58 0.26
N CYS A 23 -0.30 8.31 0.78
CA CYS A 23 0.29 8.00 2.08
C CYS A 23 -0.74 7.97 3.22
N ARG A 24 -1.71 8.90 3.22
CA ARG A 24 -2.81 8.90 4.21
C ARG A 24 -3.70 7.68 4.07
N ILE A 25 -4.04 7.28 2.84
CA ILE A 25 -4.82 6.06 2.59
C ILE A 25 -4.09 4.83 3.13
N LEU A 26 -2.79 4.68 2.85
CA LEU A 26 -1.99 3.56 3.35
C LEU A 26 -1.98 3.51 4.90
N ARG A 27 -1.92 4.68 5.56
CA ARG A 27 -2.03 4.75 7.01
C ARG A 27 -3.42 4.33 7.51
N CYS A 28 -4.49 4.83 6.89
CA CYS A 28 -5.86 4.45 7.25
C CYS A 28 -6.07 2.93 7.13
N LEU A 29 -5.52 2.27 6.11
CA LEU A 29 -5.59 0.81 5.97
C LEU A 29 -4.97 0.09 7.17
N ASN A 30 -3.88 0.63 7.73
CA ASN A 30 -3.27 0.08 8.94
C ASN A 30 -4.18 0.23 10.16
N ASP A 31 -4.76 1.42 10.34
CA ASP A 31 -5.67 1.72 11.46
C ASP A 31 -6.93 0.82 11.41
N MET A 32 -7.48 0.59 10.20
CA MET A 32 -8.65 -0.28 10.00
C MET A 32 -8.36 -1.74 10.33
N PHE A 33 -7.18 -2.25 9.98
CA PHE A 33 -6.81 -3.64 10.33
C PHE A 33 -6.80 -3.88 11.84
N SER A 34 -6.35 -2.90 12.63
CA SER A 34 -6.35 -3.02 14.10
C SER A 34 -7.75 -3.12 14.72
N GLY A 35 -8.80 -2.77 13.98
CA GLY A 35 -10.20 -2.87 14.41
C GLY A 35 -10.90 -4.18 14.08
N CYS A 36 -10.24 -5.14 13.40
CA CYS A 36 -10.89 -6.39 12.98
C CYS A 36 -11.19 -7.29 14.18
N VAL A 37 -12.42 -7.81 14.25
CA VAL A 37 -12.88 -8.62 15.39
C VAL A 37 -12.84 -10.13 15.13
N ASP A 38 -12.75 -10.54 13.85
CA ASP A 38 -12.70 -11.96 13.47
C ASP A 38 -11.64 -12.28 12.39
N ASP A 39 -11.38 -13.57 12.21
CA ASP A 39 -10.37 -14.06 11.27
C ASP A 39 -10.75 -13.89 9.79
N ASN A 40 -12.05 -13.83 9.48
CA ASN A 40 -12.51 -13.64 8.10
C ASN A 40 -12.29 -12.18 7.67
N GLU A 41 -12.63 -11.22 8.53
CA GLU A 41 -12.32 -9.80 8.37
C GLU A 41 -10.81 -9.60 8.23
N ARG A 42 -10.01 -10.21 9.13
CA ARG A 42 -8.54 -10.12 9.05
C ARG A 42 -8.01 -10.60 7.71
N ARG A 43 -8.49 -11.74 7.19
CA ARG A 43 -8.07 -12.25 5.87
C ARG A 43 -8.47 -11.30 4.73
N ALA A 44 -9.70 -10.79 4.75
CA ALA A 44 -10.16 -9.81 3.75
C ALA A 44 -9.27 -8.55 3.77
N TRP A 45 -8.92 -8.06 4.95
CA TRP A 45 -7.99 -6.94 5.10
C TRP A 45 -6.57 -7.28 4.67
N GLN A 46 -6.04 -8.47 4.96
CA GLN A 46 -4.74 -8.91 4.46
C GLN A 46 -4.68 -8.91 2.93
N THR A 47 -5.77 -9.31 2.26
CA THR A 47 -5.89 -9.20 0.79
C THR A 47 -5.85 -7.74 0.34
N ALA A 48 -6.66 -6.86 0.93
CA ALA A 48 -6.68 -5.43 0.58
C ALA A 48 -5.31 -4.75 0.82
N VAL A 49 -4.63 -5.11 1.91
CA VAL A 49 -3.29 -4.62 2.23
C VAL A 49 -2.26 -5.12 1.22
N SER A 50 -2.37 -6.37 0.77
CA SER A 50 -1.51 -6.95 -0.26
C SER A 50 -1.64 -6.20 -1.58
N GLU A 51 -2.86 -5.92 -2.02
CA GLU A 51 -3.13 -5.14 -3.24
C GLU A 51 -2.58 -3.71 -3.13
N ALA A 52 -2.78 -3.06 -1.98
CA ALA A 52 -2.26 -1.73 -1.71
C ALA A 52 -0.72 -1.69 -1.77
N LEU A 53 -0.04 -2.72 -1.23
CA LEU A 53 1.42 -2.83 -1.29
C LEU A 53 1.93 -3.09 -2.71
N GLN A 54 1.25 -3.92 -3.50
CA GLN A 54 1.59 -4.13 -4.90
C GLN A 54 1.48 -2.82 -5.71
N LYS A 55 0.42 -2.05 -5.47
CA LYS A 55 0.26 -0.72 -6.07
C LYS A 55 1.33 0.27 -5.57
N ALA A 56 1.67 0.23 -4.29
CA ALA A 56 2.70 1.07 -3.69
C ALA A 56 4.09 0.79 -4.30
N GLN A 57 4.43 -0.47 -4.57
CA GLN A 57 5.71 -0.83 -5.22
C GLN A 57 5.91 -0.13 -6.57
N ARG A 58 4.82 0.09 -7.30
CA ARG A 58 4.82 0.75 -8.62
C ARG A 58 4.60 2.27 -8.56
N THR A 59 4.29 2.81 -7.38
CA THR A 59 4.01 4.24 -7.19
C THR A 59 5.29 5.04 -6.97
N ARG A 60 5.45 6.16 -7.67
CA ARG A 60 6.57 7.10 -7.53
C ARG A 60 6.07 8.54 -7.54
N CYS A 61 6.81 9.44 -6.90
CA CYS A 61 6.58 10.88 -7.00
C CYS A 61 7.92 11.60 -7.13
N ARG A 62 8.14 12.26 -8.28
CA ARG A 62 9.43 12.92 -8.60
C ARG A 62 9.72 14.10 -7.68
N ARG A 63 8.67 14.85 -7.30
CA ARG A 63 8.77 16.10 -6.53
C ARG A 63 8.39 15.93 -5.05
N ALA A 64 8.20 14.69 -4.59
CA ALA A 64 7.96 14.42 -3.18
C ALA A 64 9.18 14.81 -2.36
N LYS A 65 8.95 15.52 -1.26
CA LYS A 65 10.04 15.86 -0.32
C LYS A 65 10.52 14.60 0.42
N PRO A 66 11.73 14.61 1.00
CA PRO A 66 12.21 13.48 1.79
C PRO A 66 11.22 13.03 2.87
N GLU A 67 10.53 13.97 3.54
CA GLU A 67 9.56 13.64 4.59
C GLU A 67 8.32 12.93 4.02
N ASP A 68 7.91 13.26 2.79
CA ASP A 68 6.81 12.58 2.12
C ASP A 68 7.18 11.13 1.78
N LYS A 69 8.43 10.90 1.35
CA LYS A 69 8.96 9.56 1.04
C LYS A 69 9.14 8.72 2.30
N GLN A 70 9.64 9.31 3.38
CA GLN A 70 9.75 8.64 4.67
C GLN A 70 8.38 8.17 5.16
N ARG A 71 7.36 9.04 5.15
CA ARG A 71 5.99 8.67 5.55
C ARG A 71 5.42 7.54 4.70
N PHE A 72 5.71 7.55 3.40
CA PHE A 72 5.30 6.49 2.48
C PHE A 72 5.94 5.15 2.85
N GLU A 73 7.25 5.14 3.09
CA GLU A 73 8.00 3.94 3.47
C GLU A 73 7.56 3.40 4.83
N GLU A 74 7.35 4.28 5.81
CA GLU A 74 6.82 3.94 7.13
C GLU A 74 5.43 3.30 7.02
N ALA A 75 4.52 3.89 6.24
CA ALA A 75 3.18 3.33 6.02
C ALA A 75 3.26 1.94 5.35
N CYS A 76 4.08 1.79 4.31
CA CYS A 76 4.31 0.49 3.68
C CYS A 76 4.92 -0.53 4.64
N GLY A 77 5.86 -0.11 5.51
CA GLY A 77 6.48 -0.96 6.51
C GLY A 77 5.47 -1.51 7.52
N ARG A 78 4.55 -0.65 8.00
CA ARG A 78 3.46 -1.06 8.90
C ARG A 78 2.51 -2.05 8.22
N LEU A 79 2.14 -1.80 6.97
CA LEU A 79 1.30 -2.70 6.17
C LEU A 79 1.96 -4.07 5.92
N ARG A 80 3.27 -4.13 5.69
CA ARG A 80 3.97 -5.43 5.54
C ARG A 80 3.89 -6.29 6.80
N ARG A 81 3.93 -5.67 7.99
CA ARG A 81 3.80 -6.40 9.26
C ARG A 81 2.43 -7.06 9.40
N ILE A 82 1.36 -6.47 8.85
CA ILE A 82 0.01 -7.04 8.86
C ILE A 82 -0.05 -8.38 8.10
N ILE A 83 0.66 -8.48 6.96
CA ILE A 83 0.68 -9.71 6.16
C ILE A 83 1.53 -10.80 6.82
N GLN A 84 2.48 -10.42 7.67
CA GLN A 84 3.39 -11.35 8.35
C GLN A 84 2.83 -11.86 9.69
N GLN A 85 1.66 -11.37 10.13
CA GLN A 85 0.94 -11.81 11.32
C GLN A 85 -0.07 -12.90 10.99
#